data_AF-A0A848KDG2-F1
#
_entry.id   AF-A0A848KDG2-F1
#
_cell.length_a   1.000
_cell.length_b   1.000
_cell.length_c   1.000
_cell.angle_alpha   90.00
_cell.angle_beta   90.00
_cell.angle_gamma   90.00
#
_symmetry.space_group_name_H-M   'P 1'
#
loop_
_entity.id
_entity.type
_entity.pdbx_description
1 polymer ?
#
loop_
_entity_poly.entity_id
_entity_poly.type
_entity_poly.pdbx_seq_one_letter_code
_entity_poly.pdbx_strand_id
1 'polypeptide(L)'
;MSFRGGRRAGMASAIGAVAAGLIVIVGCGGPVSGNPTANKADAAAYSKEAASSSAAATSARRIADGNAAAQKACDNLRSFSKAATVKYNDFITASDANAPDVTAKAKLASDALKESAKQVESAATDTIDAIPSGSQLRAALAGYVSKERALADAVDKKVSVADLNAAAKTSDGAKDAAVTACNDGGF
;
A
#
# COMPACT_ATOMS: atom_id res chain seq x y z
N MET A 1 -32.71 16.40 -13.94
CA MET A 1 -32.95 14.94 -13.87
C MET A 1 -31.76 14.26 -14.55
N SER A 2 -30.74 13.92 -13.77
CA SER A 2 -30.45 12.55 -13.28
C SER A 2 -29.54 11.77 -14.23
N PHE A 3 -28.23 11.86 -14.01
CA PHE A 3 -27.28 10.82 -14.40
C PHE A 3 -26.72 10.23 -13.11
N ARG A 4 -27.20 9.04 -12.74
CA ARG A 4 -26.63 8.24 -11.66
C ARG A 4 -26.58 6.79 -12.09
N GLY A 5 -25.35 6.27 -12.13
CA GLY A 5 -25.04 4.88 -11.80
C GLY A 5 -24.92 3.92 -12.96
N GLY A 6 -23.70 3.45 -13.20
CA GLY A 6 -23.43 2.32 -14.07
C GLY A 6 -21.97 1.91 -14.09
N ARG A 7 -21.39 1.63 -12.92
CA ARG A 7 -20.13 0.86 -12.82
C ARG A 7 -20.25 -0.42 -13.65
N ARG A 8 -19.13 -0.84 -14.25
CA ARG A 8 -18.87 -2.12 -14.97
C ARG A 8 -18.77 -1.96 -16.49
N ALA A 9 -17.67 -1.38 -16.96
CA ALA A 9 -17.18 -1.59 -18.32
C ALA A 9 -15.67 -1.75 -18.25
N GLY A 10 -15.22 -2.98 -18.01
CA GLY A 10 -13.79 -3.28 -17.85
C GLY A 10 -13.54 -4.77 -17.74
N MET A 11 -14.27 -5.58 -18.51
CA MET A 11 -13.98 -7.01 -18.66
C MET A 11 -14.54 -7.48 -19.99
N ALA A 12 -13.78 -7.30 -21.06
CA ALA A 12 -14.05 -7.89 -22.37
C ALA A 12 -12.77 -7.91 -23.21
N SER A 13 -11.89 -8.88 -22.96
CA SER A 13 -11.09 -9.48 -24.04
C SER A 13 -10.56 -10.84 -23.60
N ALA A 14 -11.48 -11.78 -23.49
CA ALA A 14 -11.17 -13.19 -23.64
C ALA A 14 -12.34 -13.74 -24.45
N ILE A 15 -12.09 -14.03 -25.74
CA ILE A 15 -12.74 -15.04 -26.59
C ILE A 15 -12.23 -14.80 -28.01
N GLY A 16 -11.71 -15.86 -28.63
CA GLY A 16 -11.94 -16.09 -30.06
C GLY A 16 -10.77 -15.86 -31.00
N ALA A 17 -9.87 -16.85 -31.09
CA ALA A 17 -9.22 -17.17 -32.36
C ALA A 17 -8.99 -18.69 -32.47
N VAL A 18 -10.04 -19.47 -32.27
CA VAL A 18 -10.14 -20.80 -32.89
C VAL A 18 -11.37 -20.74 -33.79
N ALA A 19 -11.15 -21.05 -35.07
CA ALA A 19 -12.11 -21.10 -36.17
C ALA A 19 -12.48 -19.77 -36.85
N ALA A 20 -11.69 -19.39 -37.87
CA ALA A 20 -12.15 -19.04 -39.22
C ALA A 20 -10.91 -18.71 -40.09
N GLY A 21 -10.75 -19.17 -41.33
CA GLY A 21 -11.72 -19.78 -42.21
C GLY A 21 -11.11 -20.78 -43.18
N LEU A 22 -11.76 -21.93 -43.24
CA LEU A 22 -12.03 -22.62 -44.50
C LEU A 22 -12.85 -21.66 -45.39
N ILE A 23 -12.18 -20.70 -46.03
CA ILE A 23 -12.73 -20.04 -47.20
C ILE A 23 -12.21 -20.83 -48.38
N VAL A 24 -13.16 -21.48 -49.04
CA VAL A 24 -12.97 -22.26 -50.24
C VAL A 24 -12.32 -21.38 -51.31
N ILE A 25 -11.04 -21.59 -51.58
CA ILE A 25 -10.43 -21.16 -52.86
C ILE A 25 -10.88 -22.20 -53.89
N VAL A 26 -12.06 -21.99 -54.48
CA VAL A 26 -12.45 -22.71 -55.71
C VAL A 26 -11.69 -22.05 -56.85
N GLY A 27 -10.47 -22.52 -57.12
CA GLY A 27 -9.71 -22.05 -58.27
C GLY A 27 -8.22 -22.38 -58.23
N CYS A 28 -7.85 -23.50 -58.85
CA CYS A 28 -6.49 -23.92 -59.18
C CYS A 28 -5.57 -24.34 -58.02
N GLY A 29 -5.83 -25.52 -57.46
CA GLY A 29 -4.88 -26.29 -56.65
C GLY A 29 -5.58 -27.51 -56.08
N GLY A 30 -5.18 -28.72 -56.50
CA GLY A 30 -5.82 -29.96 -56.04
C GLY A 30 -5.82 -30.09 -54.50
N PRO A 31 -6.76 -30.86 -53.92
CA PRO A 31 -6.82 -31.03 -52.47
C PRO A 31 -5.53 -31.71 -51.99
N VAL A 32 -4.71 -30.97 -51.25
CA VAL A 32 -3.59 -31.56 -50.53
C VAL A 32 -4.20 -32.33 -49.36
N SER A 33 -4.33 -33.65 -49.51
CA SER A 33 -4.78 -34.53 -48.43
C SER A 33 -3.67 -34.63 -47.38
N GLY A 34 -3.61 -33.65 -46.49
CA GLY A 34 -2.73 -33.62 -45.33
C GLY A 34 -3.56 -33.57 -44.06
N ASN A 35 -3.33 -34.49 -43.14
CA ASN A 35 -3.89 -34.39 -41.78
C ASN A 35 -3.13 -33.26 -41.06
N PRO A 36 -3.73 -32.09 -40.78
CA PRO A 36 -3.04 -30.98 -40.14
C PRO A 36 -2.64 -31.41 -38.73
N THR A 37 -1.39 -31.79 -38.57
CA THR A 37 -0.81 -32.12 -37.28
C THR A 37 -0.15 -30.85 -36.77
N ALA A 38 -0.69 -30.29 -35.68
CA ALA A 38 -0.08 -29.13 -35.04
C ALA A 38 1.39 -29.45 -34.72
N ASN A 39 2.30 -28.56 -35.12
CA ASN A 39 3.70 -28.70 -34.75
C ASN A 39 3.79 -28.58 -33.23
N LYS A 40 4.01 -29.72 -32.56
CA LYS A 40 4.06 -29.80 -31.10
C LYS A 40 5.17 -28.93 -30.51
N ALA A 41 6.26 -28.69 -31.26
CA ALA A 41 7.34 -27.81 -30.83
C ALA A 41 6.90 -26.34 -30.83
N ASP A 42 6.20 -25.89 -31.87
CA ASP A 42 5.69 -24.52 -31.94
C ASP A 42 4.60 -24.29 -30.87
N ALA A 43 3.69 -25.25 -30.66
CA ALA A 43 2.69 -25.17 -29.60
C ALA A 43 3.32 -25.13 -28.19
N ALA A 44 4.39 -25.90 -27.97
CA ALA A 44 5.16 -25.85 -26.74
C ALA A 44 5.92 -24.52 -26.57
N ALA A 45 6.45 -23.94 -27.64
CA ALA A 45 7.10 -22.63 -27.60
C ALA A 45 6.09 -21.51 -27.28
N TYR A 46 4.95 -21.47 -27.98
CA TYR A 46 3.88 -20.50 -27.72
C TYR A 46 3.32 -20.60 -26.30
N SER A 47 3.10 -21.81 -25.77
CA SER A 47 2.60 -21.97 -24.40
C SER A 47 3.60 -21.48 -23.34
N LYS A 48 4.91 -21.67 -23.56
CA LYS A 48 5.96 -21.11 -22.70
C LYS A 48 5.99 -19.59 -22.75
N GLU A 49 5.92 -19.00 -23.95
CA GLU A 49 5.90 -17.55 -24.14
C GLU A 49 4.68 -16.90 -23.47
N ALA A 50 3.50 -17.53 -23.63
CA ALA A 50 2.27 -17.09 -23.00
C ALA A 50 2.31 -17.20 -21.47
N ALA A 51 2.88 -18.29 -20.93
CA ALA A 51 3.07 -18.46 -19.49
C ALA A 51 4.05 -17.42 -18.93
N SER A 52 5.17 -17.17 -19.62
CA SER A 52 6.15 -16.14 -19.27
C SER A 52 5.53 -14.74 -19.26
N SER A 53 4.77 -14.41 -20.31
CA SER A 53 4.07 -13.12 -20.42
C SER A 53 3.01 -12.93 -19.33
N SER A 54 2.24 -13.98 -19.01
CA SER A 54 1.25 -13.96 -17.93
C SER A 54 1.90 -13.77 -16.55
N ALA A 55 3.03 -14.46 -16.31
CA ALA A 55 3.81 -14.30 -15.09
C ALA A 55 4.37 -12.87 -14.99
N ALA A 56 4.96 -12.34 -16.06
CA ALA A 56 5.47 -10.97 -16.10
C ALA A 56 4.38 -9.92 -15.85
N ALA A 57 3.22 -10.06 -16.49
CA ALA A 57 2.08 -9.16 -16.29
C ALA A 57 1.53 -9.22 -14.86
N THR A 58 1.50 -10.42 -14.26
CA THR A 58 1.09 -10.59 -12.85
C THR A 58 2.09 -9.93 -11.91
N SER A 59 3.39 -10.13 -12.14
CA SER A 59 4.46 -9.48 -11.36
C SER A 59 4.39 -7.95 -11.47
N ALA A 60 4.17 -7.41 -12.67
CA ALA A 60 4.03 -5.97 -12.88
C ALA A 60 2.85 -5.38 -12.10
N ARG A 61 1.71 -6.07 -12.05
CA ARG A 61 0.55 -5.65 -11.24
C ARG A 61 0.86 -5.66 -9.75
N ARG A 62 1.54 -6.71 -9.25
CA ARG A 62 1.96 -6.78 -7.84
C ARG A 62 2.87 -5.63 -7.45
N ILE A 63 3.81 -5.26 -8.31
CA ILE A 63 4.69 -4.10 -8.09
C ILE A 63 3.87 -2.81 -8.07
N ALA A 64 2.98 -2.59 -9.03
CA ALA A 64 2.13 -1.41 -9.07
C ALA A 64 1.24 -1.27 -7.82
N ASP A 65 0.64 -2.36 -7.36
CA ASP A 65 -0.15 -2.41 -6.13
C ASP A 65 0.72 -2.08 -4.91
N GLY A 66 1.95 -2.60 -4.85
CA GLY A 66 2.94 -2.30 -3.80
C GLY A 66 3.38 -0.84 -3.79
N ASN A 67 3.52 -0.20 -4.94
CA ASN A 67 3.91 1.21 -5.02
C ASN A 67 2.77 2.13 -4.58
N ALA A 68 1.53 1.81 -4.99
CA ALA A 68 0.34 2.51 -4.53
C ALA A 68 0.14 2.37 -3.00
N ALA A 69 0.45 1.19 -2.45
CA ALA A 69 0.50 0.93 -1.01
C ALA A 69 1.40 1.93 -0.28
N ALA A 70 2.64 1.99 -0.74
CA ALA A 70 3.71 2.74 -0.13
C ALA A 70 3.41 4.24 -0.19
N GLN A 71 2.94 4.73 -1.33
CA GLN A 71 2.48 6.12 -1.47
C GLN A 71 1.36 6.45 -0.48
N LYS A 72 0.31 5.63 -0.41
CA LYS A 72 -0.81 5.85 0.54
C LYS A 72 -0.34 5.85 1.99
N ALA A 73 0.55 4.93 2.38
CA ALA A 73 1.10 4.87 3.73
C ALA A 73 1.94 6.12 4.06
N CYS A 74 2.76 6.58 3.11
CA CYS A 74 3.55 7.80 3.25
C CYS A 74 2.69 9.07 3.32
N ASP A 75 1.60 9.16 2.56
CA ASP A 75 0.66 10.28 2.63
C ASP A 75 -0.09 10.31 3.97
N ASN A 76 -0.51 9.14 4.46
CA ASN A 76 -1.10 9.01 5.78
C ASN A 76 -0.10 9.40 6.87
N LEU A 77 1.15 8.93 6.80
CA LEU A 77 2.21 9.31 7.73
C LEU A 77 2.33 10.84 7.81
N ARG A 78 2.45 11.53 6.67
CA ARG A 78 2.59 13.01 6.65
C ARG A 78 1.36 13.71 7.24
N SER A 79 0.16 13.24 6.89
CA SER A 79 -1.10 13.88 7.28
C SER A 79 -1.41 13.70 8.76
N PHE A 80 -1.34 12.46 9.24
CA PHE A 80 -1.77 12.12 10.60
C PHE A 80 -0.67 12.38 11.64
N SER A 81 0.61 12.20 11.30
CA SER A 81 1.68 12.52 12.25
C SER A 81 1.75 14.01 12.56
N LYS A 82 1.40 14.89 11.60
CA LYS A 82 1.29 16.34 11.84
C LYS A 82 0.14 16.65 12.80
N ALA A 83 -1.03 16.04 12.57
CA ALA A 83 -2.20 16.22 13.45
C ALA A 83 -1.92 15.72 14.87
N ALA A 84 -1.24 14.58 15.01
CA ALA A 84 -0.83 14.03 16.30
C ALA A 84 0.16 14.95 17.03
N THR A 85 1.20 15.46 16.34
CA THR A 85 2.14 16.42 16.93
C THR A 85 1.45 17.67 17.45
N VAL A 86 0.46 18.22 16.72
CA VAL A 86 -0.31 19.39 17.20
C VAL A 86 -1.04 19.07 18.50
N LYS A 87 -1.76 17.95 18.57
CA LYS A 87 -2.50 17.56 19.78
C LYS A 87 -1.59 17.23 20.96
N TYR A 88 -0.44 16.61 20.69
CA TYR A 88 0.58 16.38 21.69
C TYR A 88 1.14 17.69 22.26
N ASN A 89 1.47 18.66 21.40
CA ASN A 89 1.97 19.97 21.84
C ASN A 89 0.92 20.77 22.61
N ASP A 90 -0.36 20.68 22.24
CA ASP A 90 -1.45 21.28 23.00
C ASP A 90 -1.49 20.72 24.43
N PHE A 91 -1.31 19.40 24.57
CA PHE A 91 -1.22 18.72 25.86
C PHE A 91 0.00 19.18 26.67
N ILE A 92 1.20 19.21 26.07
CA ILE A 92 2.42 19.67 26.76
C ILE A 92 2.26 21.10 27.25
N THR A 93 1.74 22.00 26.40
CA THR A 93 1.45 23.40 26.77
C THR A 93 0.49 23.48 27.96
N ALA A 94 -0.58 22.68 27.97
CA ALA A 94 -1.51 22.65 29.08
C ALA A 94 -0.90 22.06 30.36
N SER A 95 -0.03 21.06 30.23
CA SER A 95 0.71 20.45 31.33
C SER A 95 1.67 21.46 31.97
N ASP A 96 2.47 22.16 31.17
CA ASP A 96 3.43 23.16 31.64
C ASP A 96 2.73 24.34 32.33
N ALA A 97 1.56 24.75 31.83
CA ALA A 97 0.76 25.81 32.41
C ALA A 97 -0.08 25.38 33.63
N ASN A 98 -0.06 24.10 34.02
CA ASN A 98 -0.98 23.52 35.00
C ASN A 98 -2.45 23.85 34.69
N ALA A 99 -2.82 23.83 33.41
CA ALA A 99 -4.12 24.24 32.94
C ALA A 99 -5.21 23.25 33.40
N PRO A 100 -6.43 23.72 33.71
CA PRO A 100 -7.52 22.87 34.19
C PRO A 100 -7.98 21.82 33.15
N ASP A 101 -7.67 22.03 31.87
CA ASP A 101 -8.03 21.15 30.77
C ASP A 101 -6.93 20.13 30.39
N VAL A 102 -5.83 20.05 31.15
CA VAL A 102 -4.69 19.16 30.86
C VAL A 102 -5.10 17.71 30.64
N THR A 103 -6.05 17.20 31.44
CA THR A 103 -6.52 15.80 31.32
C THR A 103 -7.31 15.58 30.03
N ALA A 104 -8.12 16.56 29.60
CA ALA A 104 -8.86 16.49 28.35
C ALA A 104 -7.91 16.51 27.15
N LYS A 105 -6.88 17.36 27.19
CA LYS A 105 -5.86 17.45 26.15
C LYS A 105 -4.95 16.22 26.09
N ALA A 106 -4.60 15.63 27.24
CA ALA A 106 -3.89 14.35 27.28
C ALA A 106 -4.66 13.25 26.53
N LYS A 107 -5.98 13.16 26.75
CA LYS A 107 -6.82 12.21 26.01
C LYS A 107 -6.82 12.48 24.51
N LEU A 108 -6.99 13.74 24.10
CA LEU A 108 -6.95 14.12 22.69
C LEU A 108 -5.60 13.82 22.03
N ALA A 109 -4.50 14.01 22.76
CA ALA A 109 -3.16 13.66 22.30
C ALA A 109 -3.02 12.14 22.11
N SER A 110 -3.39 11.34 23.13
CA SER A 110 -3.36 9.88 23.08
C SER A 110 -4.20 9.33 21.92
N ASP A 111 -5.43 9.83 21.76
CA ASP A 111 -6.32 9.42 20.66
C ASP A 111 -5.72 9.77 19.29
N ALA A 112 -5.13 10.96 19.14
CA ALA A 112 -4.52 11.39 17.88
C ALA A 112 -3.25 10.59 17.53
N LEU A 113 -2.42 10.26 18.52
CA LEU A 113 -1.24 9.40 18.36
C LEU A 113 -1.65 7.98 17.92
N LYS A 114 -2.67 7.40 18.58
CA LYS A 114 -3.21 6.08 18.22
C LYS A 114 -3.83 6.08 16.83
N GLU A 115 -4.57 7.13 16.48
CA GLU A 115 -5.16 7.26 15.15
C GLU A 115 -4.07 7.41 14.08
N SER A 116 -3.01 8.18 14.34
CA SER A 116 -1.88 8.28 13.42
C SER A 116 -1.21 6.92 13.17
N ALA A 117 -0.93 6.19 14.23
CA ALA A 117 -0.40 4.83 14.13
C ALA A 117 -1.35 3.91 13.35
N LYS A 118 -2.65 3.96 13.64
CA LYS A 118 -3.67 3.15 12.97
C LYS A 118 -3.83 3.49 11.49
N GLN A 119 -3.73 4.76 11.09
CA GLN A 119 -3.90 5.15 9.69
C GLN A 119 -2.69 4.79 8.85
N VAL A 120 -1.48 4.87 9.42
CA VAL A 120 -0.27 4.32 8.79
C VAL A 120 -0.37 2.81 8.72
N GLU A 121 -0.76 2.15 9.81
CA GLU A 121 -0.92 0.69 9.85
C GLU A 121 -2.02 0.22 8.90
N SER A 122 -3.18 0.87 8.79
CA SER A 122 -4.28 0.44 7.92
C SER A 122 -3.98 0.65 6.44
N ALA A 123 -3.28 1.72 6.08
CA ALA A 123 -2.70 1.84 4.74
C ALA A 123 -1.68 0.72 4.46
N ALA A 124 -1.11 0.17 5.53
CA ALA A 124 -0.25 -1.00 5.50
C ALA A 124 -1.03 -2.34 5.54
N THR A 125 -2.06 -2.58 6.33
CA THR A 125 -2.63 -3.94 6.41
C THR A 125 -3.34 -4.34 5.12
N ASP A 126 -3.89 -3.36 4.39
CA ASP A 126 -4.49 -3.61 3.08
C ASP A 126 -3.44 -3.82 1.96
N THR A 127 -2.17 -3.45 2.19
CA THR A 127 -1.24 -3.23 1.06
C THR A 127 0.27 -3.33 1.36
N ILE A 128 0.69 -3.38 2.62
CA ILE A 128 2.06 -3.63 3.09
C ILE A 128 2.48 -5.02 2.62
N ASP A 129 1.63 -6.04 2.62
CA ASP A 129 1.97 -7.35 2.02
C ASP A 129 2.32 -7.25 0.52
N ALA A 130 1.93 -6.17 -0.16
CA ALA A 130 2.38 -5.84 -1.51
C ALA A 130 3.70 -5.05 -1.54
N ILE A 131 4.06 -4.34 -0.47
CA ILE A 131 5.43 -3.81 -0.31
C ILE A 131 6.37 -5.01 -0.09
N PRO A 132 7.55 -5.06 -0.74
CA PRO A 132 8.51 -6.14 -0.51
C PRO A 132 8.88 -6.29 0.98
N SER A 133 8.77 -7.52 1.48
CA SER A 133 9.23 -7.88 2.82
C SER A 133 10.72 -7.58 2.97
N GLY A 134 11.11 -6.95 4.09
CA GLY A 134 12.49 -6.55 4.34
C GLY A 134 12.92 -5.22 3.71
N SER A 135 12.02 -4.51 3.01
CA SER A 135 12.29 -3.14 2.58
C SER A 135 12.46 -2.19 3.78
N GLN A 136 13.39 -1.23 3.64
CA GLN A 136 13.64 -0.20 4.64
C GLN A 136 12.35 0.58 4.97
N LEU A 137 11.52 0.86 3.97
CA LEU A 137 10.23 1.53 4.16
C LEU A 137 9.31 0.74 5.10
N ARG A 138 9.12 -0.56 4.85
CA ARG A 138 8.24 -1.39 5.70
C ARG A 138 8.71 -1.37 7.15
N ALA A 139 10.02 -1.55 7.36
CA ALA A 139 10.62 -1.54 8.69
C ALA A 139 10.45 -0.18 9.39
N ALA A 140 10.67 0.92 8.67
CA ALA A 140 10.54 2.26 9.20
C ALA A 140 9.08 2.61 9.56
N LEU A 141 8.10 2.26 8.70
CA LEU A 141 6.68 2.44 8.99
C LEU A 141 6.23 1.63 10.21
N ALA A 142 6.65 0.37 10.32
CA ALA A 142 6.34 -0.46 11.49
C ALA A 142 7.00 0.10 12.78
N GLY A 143 8.23 0.59 12.67
CA GLY A 143 8.93 1.29 13.75
C GLY A 143 8.16 2.52 14.22
N TYR A 144 7.72 3.37 13.29
CA TYR A 144 6.87 4.52 13.58
C TYR A 144 5.59 4.12 14.31
N VAL A 145 4.81 3.17 13.76
CA VAL A 145 3.56 2.68 14.36
C VAL A 145 3.78 2.20 15.81
N SER A 146 4.85 1.44 16.04
CA SER A 146 5.18 0.93 17.39
C SER A 146 5.53 2.06 18.36
N LYS A 147 6.38 3.01 17.96
CA LYS A 147 6.82 4.12 18.83
C LYS A 147 5.72 5.13 19.09
N GLU A 148 4.86 5.39 18.12
CA GLU A 148 3.70 6.27 18.28
C GLU A 148 2.69 5.71 19.29
N ARG A 149 2.44 4.40 19.24
CA ARG A 149 1.60 3.70 20.24
C ARG A 149 2.23 3.73 21.63
N ALA A 150 3.55 3.54 21.73
CA ALA A 150 4.25 3.62 23.00
C ALA A 150 4.18 5.04 23.61
N LEU A 151 4.24 6.09 22.79
CA LEU A 151 4.03 7.46 23.26
C LEU A 151 2.60 7.69 23.74
N ALA A 152 1.60 7.19 23.01
CA ALA A 152 0.20 7.27 23.45
C ALA A 152 -0.02 6.58 24.80
N ASP A 153 0.56 5.40 24.99
CA ASP A 153 0.51 4.66 26.25
C ASP A 153 1.21 5.41 27.39
N ALA A 154 2.31 6.11 27.11
CA ALA A 154 3.01 6.94 28.09
C ALA A 154 2.13 8.12 28.55
N VAL A 155 1.44 8.77 27.61
CA VAL A 155 0.46 9.84 27.89
C VAL A 155 -0.68 9.29 28.76
N ASP A 156 -1.26 8.13 28.42
CA ASP A 156 -2.36 7.52 29.17
C ASP A 156 -1.97 7.11 30.59
N LYS A 157 -0.77 6.54 30.74
CA LYS A 157 -0.24 6.08 32.04
C LYS A 157 0.23 7.22 32.93
N LYS A 158 0.29 8.45 32.42
CA LYS A 158 0.80 9.63 33.15
C LYS A 158 2.17 9.35 33.75
N VAL A 159 3.07 8.80 32.92
CA VAL A 159 4.45 8.50 33.34
C VAL A 159 5.19 9.77 33.76
N SER A 160 6.40 9.62 34.29
CA SER A 160 7.21 10.79 34.64
C SER A 160 7.50 11.66 33.41
N VAL A 161 7.72 12.97 33.61
CA VAL A 161 8.09 13.89 32.52
C VAL A 161 9.34 13.41 31.77
N ALA A 162 10.30 12.81 32.49
CA ALA A 162 11.50 12.23 31.89
C ALA A 162 11.16 11.08 30.94
N ASP A 163 10.29 10.15 31.37
CA ASP A 163 9.85 9.02 30.54
C ASP A 163 9.01 9.47 29.34
N LEU A 164 8.16 10.49 29.53
CA LEU A 164 7.36 11.06 28.46
C LEU A 164 8.24 11.71 27.38
N ASN A 165 9.24 12.50 27.80
CA ASN A 165 10.21 13.12 26.89
C ASN A 165 11.06 12.07 26.16
N ALA A 166 11.46 11.00 26.84
CA ALA A 166 12.16 9.89 26.22
C ALA A 166 11.29 9.19 25.16
N ALA A 167 10.02 8.91 25.48
CA ALA A 167 9.07 8.32 24.55
C ALA A 167 8.86 9.23 23.33
N ALA A 168 8.66 10.54 23.54
CA ALA A 168 8.49 11.54 22.48
C ALA A 168 9.69 11.56 21.54
N LYS A 169 10.91 11.62 22.09
CA LYS A 169 12.15 11.58 21.29
C LYS A 169 12.27 10.31 20.44
N THR A 170 11.84 9.16 20.97
CA THR A 170 11.87 7.90 20.20
C THR A 170 10.79 7.84 19.12
N SER A 171 9.62 8.45 19.35
CA SER A 171 8.57 8.59 18.33
C SER A 171 9.02 9.54 17.21
N ASP A 172 9.60 10.70 17.55
CA ASP A 172 10.14 11.65 16.57
C ASP A 172 11.24 11.04 15.70
N GLY A 173 12.20 10.32 16.32
CA GLY A 173 13.24 9.63 15.56
C GLY A 173 12.68 8.55 14.62
N ALA A 174 11.63 7.83 15.02
CA ALA A 174 10.98 6.84 14.17
C ALA A 174 10.18 7.50 13.03
N LYS A 175 9.55 8.64 13.31
CA LYS A 175 8.86 9.47 12.30
C LYS A 175 9.84 9.96 11.25
N ASP A 176 11.00 10.50 11.65
CA ASP A 176 12.03 10.97 10.73
C ASP A 176 12.60 9.83 9.86
N ALA A 177 12.84 8.66 10.46
CA ALA A 177 13.26 7.48 9.71
C ALA A 177 12.21 7.04 8.68
N ALA A 178 10.93 7.06 9.04
CA ALA A 178 9.84 6.72 8.13
C ALA A 178 9.67 7.76 7.02
N VAL A 179 9.77 9.05 7.32
CA VAL A 179 9.73 10.14 6.31
C VAL A 179 10.92 10.03 5.35
N THR A 180 12.11 9.73 5.86
CA THR A 180 13.31 9.51 5.04
C THR A 180 13.09 8.35 4.08
N ALA A 181 12.66 7.19 4.60
CA ALA A 181 12.37 6.03 3.76
C ALA A 181 11.26 6.28 2.71
N CYS A 182 10.28 7.15 3.03
CA CYS A 182 9.27 7.60 2.08
C CYS A 182 9.83 8.51 0.97
N ASN A 183 10.87 9.29 1.26
CA ASN A 183 11.50 10.19 0.28
C ASN A 183 12.51 9.47 -0.61
N ASP A 184 13.17 8.44 -0.09
CA ASP A 184 14.17 7.65 -0.82
C ASP A 184 13.55 6.83 -1.96
N GLY A 185 12.22 6.78 -2.07
CA GLY A 185 11.49 6.43 -3.29
C GLY A 185 11.69 4.99 -3.80
N GLY A 186 12.19 4.09 -2.95
CA GLY A 186 12.50 2.70 -3.32
C GLY A 186 11.28 1.78 -3.50
N PHE A 187 10.17 2.30 -4.02
CA PHE A 187 8.93 1.59 -4.33
C PHE A 187 8.39 2.08 -5.68
#